data_AF-A0A8S2Y5W1-F1
#
_entry.id   AF-A0A8S2Y5W1-F1
#
_cell.length_a   1.000
_cell.length_b   1.000
_cell.length_c   1.000
_cell.angle_alpha   90.00
_cell.angle_beta   90.00
_cell.angle_gamma   90.00
#
_symmetry.space_group_name_H-M   'P 1'
#
loop_
_entity.id
_entity.type
_entity.pdbx_description
1 polymer ?
#
loop_
_entity_poly.entity_id
_entity_poly.type
_entity_poly.pdbx_seq_one_letter_code
_entity_poly.pdbx_strand_id
1 'polypeptide(L)' 'FASVSGNPTRRETEEITQIWWAALKNALYDVAKYIVDDSRVLFLLQDGSQAYEVKDYLVQQ' A
#
# COMPACT_ATOMS: atom_id res chain seq x y z
N PHE A 1 5.61 5.27 -2.76
CA PHE A 1 4.82 5.88 -1.67
C PHE A 1 3.36 5.95 -2.11
N ALA A 2 2.44 5.66 -1.20
CA ALA A 2 0.99 5.81 -1.41
C ALA A 2 0.41 6.69 -0.30
N SER A 3 -0.64 7.46 -0.63
CA SER A 3 -1.34 8.30 0.34
C SER A 3 -2.82 7.95 0.35
N VAL A 4 -3.41 7.84 1.54
CA VAL A 4 -4.83 7.56 1.73
C VAL A 4 -5.60 8.89 1.79
N SER A 5 -6.70 8.97 1.05
CA SER A 5 -7.54 10.17 0.98
C SER A 5 -8.42 10.32 2.23
N GLY A 6 -8.96 11.53 2.46
CA GLY A 6 -9.96 11.76 3.52
C GLY A 6 -9.41 12.17 4.90
N ASN A 7 -8.13 12.53 4.98
CA ASN A 7 -7.46 12.90 6.24
C ASN A 7 -7.64 11.84 7.36
N PRO A 8 -7.31 10.56 7.07
CA PRO A 8 -7.50 9.46 8.00
C PRO A 8 -6.57 9.59 9.21
N THR A 9 -6.97 8.97 10.31
CA THR A 9 -6.07 8.72 11.44
C THR A 9 -5.07 7.62 11.08
N ARG A 10 -3.94 7.58 11.80
CA ARG A 10 -2.92 6.52 11.62
C ARG A 10 -3.48 5.11 11.65
N ARG A 11 -4.44 4.85 12.56
CA ARG A 11 -5.09 3.53 12.71
C ARG A 11 -5.93 3.18 11.49
N GLU A 12 -6.71 4.13 10.98
CA GLU A 12 -7.53 3.91 9.78
C GLU A 12 -6.65 3.67 8.56
N THR A 13 -5.56 4.44 8.40
CA THR A 13 -4.56 4.19 7.36
C THR A 13 -3.93 2.81 7.50
N GLU A 14 -3.62 2.37 8.71
CA GLU A 14 -3.10 1.02 8.94
C GLU A 14 -4.10 -0.06 8.51
N GLU A 15 -5.36 0.06 8.91
CA GLU A 15 -6.44 -0.87 8.57
C GLU A 15 -6.68 -0.94 7.06
N ILE A 16 -6.81 0.21 6.39
CA ILE A 16 -7.01 0.29 4.93
C ILE A 16 -5.81 -0.31 4.20
N THR A 17 -4.59 0.14 4.54
CA THR A 17 -3.37 -0.32 3.85
C THR A 17 -3.04 -1.77 4.18
N GLN A 18 -3.54 -2.33 5.28
CA GLN A 18 -3.43 -3.76 5.60
C GLN A 18 -4.24 -4.60 4.62
N ILE A 19 -5.42 -4.15 4.20
CA ILE A 19 -6.25 -4.84 3.21
C ILE A 19 -5.52 -4.88 1.86
N TRP A 20 -4.97 -3.74 1.42
CA TRP A 20 -4.20 -3.66 0.17
C TRP A 20 -2.95 -4.56 0.22
N TRP A 21 -2.21 -4.54 1.34
CA TRP A 21 -1.05 -5.38 1.52
C TRP A 21 -1.39 -6.87 1.47
N ALA A 22 -2.48 -7.28 2.13
CA ALA A 22 -2.96 -8.66 2.09
C ALA A 22 -3.40 -9.07 0.68
N ALA A 23 -4.07 -8.20 -0.07
CA ALA A 23 -4.45 -8.44 -1.46
C ALA A 23 -3.21 -8.63 -2.36
N LEU A 24 -2.20 -7.77 -2.22
CA LEU A 24 -0.93 -7.89 -2.95
C LEU A 24 -0.20 -9.20 -2.60
N LYS A 25 -0.15 -9.58 -1.32
CA LYS A 25 0.43 -10.86 -0.90
C LYS A 25 -0.34 -12.07 -1.42
N ASN A 26 -1.67 -12.02 -1.48
CA ASN A 26 -2.50 -13.07 -2.08
C ASN A 26 -2.23 -13.24 -3.58
N ALA A 27 -1.90 -12.16 -4.29
CA ALA A 27 -1.47 -12.19 -5.68
C ALA A 27 0.03 -12.52 -5.87
N LEU A 28 0.70 -13.02 -4.82
CA LEU A 28 2.11 -13.44 -4.81
C LEU A 28 3.12 -12.30 -5.01
N TYR A 29 2.73 -11.03 -4.84
CA TYR A 29 3.67 -9.91 -4.85
C TYR A 29 4.46 -9.86 -3.53
N ASP A 30 5.78 -9.76 -3.62
CA ASP A 30 6.62 -9.58 -2.44
C ASP A 30 6.83 -8.11 -2.10
N VAL A 31 5.95 -7.62 -1.21
CA VAL A 31 5.89 -6.23 -0.80
C VAL A 31 6.00 -6.11 0.72
N ALA A 32 6.86 -5.21 1.19
CA ALA A 32 6.91 -4.77 2.58
C ALA A 32 6.16 -3.44 2.74
N LYS A 33 5.48 -3.26 3.88
CA LYS A 33 4.65 -2.09 4.20
C LYS A 33 5.21 -1.36 5.41
N TYR A 34 5.41 -0.06 5.31
CA TYR A 34 5.82 0.81 6.41
C TYR A 34 4.95 2.06 6.47
N ILE A 35 4.36 2.34 7.62
CA ILE A 35 3.58 3.58 7.83
C ILE A 35 4.55 4.69 8.19
N VAL A 36 4.57 5.74 7.38
CA VAL A 36 5.50 6.88 7.52
C VAL A 36 4.78 8.07 8.17
N ASP A 37 3.47 8.18 7.98
CA ASP A 37 2.66 9.29 8.43
C ASP A 37 1.20 8.85 8.61
N ASP A 38 0.37 9.73 9.18
CA ASP A 38 -1.04 9.43 9.46
C ASP A 38 -1.83 9.07 8.20
N SER A 39 -1.47 9.64 7.04
CA SER A 39 -2.09 9.37 5.73
C SER A 39 -1.12 8.80 4.69
N ARG A 40 0.14 8.46 5.06
CA ARG A 40 1.16 8.03 4.10
C ARG A 40 1.80 6.70 4.46
N VAL A 41 1.92 5.85 3.45
CA VAL A 41 2.52 4.52 3.55
C VAL A 41 3.60 4.33 2.47
N LEU A 42 4.68 3.65 2.85
CA LEU A 42 5.71 3.16 1.96
C LEU A 42 5.47 1.68 1.70
N PHE A 43 5.20 1.36 0.43
CA PHE A 43 5.30 0.00 -0.10
C PHE A 43 6.68 -0.17 -0.73
N LEU A 44 7.47 -1.09 -0.18
CA LEU A 44 8.77 -1.48 -0.71
C LEU A 44 8.60 -2.81 -1.44
N LEU A 45 8.82 -2.77 -2.75
CA LEU A 45 8.82 -3.95 -3.61
C LEU A 45 10.21 -4.55 -3.67
N GLN A 46 10.33 -5.87 -3.55
CA GLN A 46 11.60 -6.55 -3.81
C GLN A 46 11.96 -6.52 -5.30
N ASP A 47 10.95 -6.65 -6.16
CA ASP A 47 11.09 -6.54 -7.62
C ASP A 47 10.45 -5.25 -8.13
N GLY A 48 11.28 -4.34 -8.63
CA GLY A 48 10.85 -3.06 -9.20
C GLY A 48 10.11 -3.20 -10.53
N SER A 49 10.21 -4.33 -11.23
CA SER A 49 9.48 -4.55 -12.49
C SER A 49 7.96 -4.54 -12.28
N GLN A 50 7.51 -4.98 -11.11
CA GLN A 50 6.10 -5.06 -10.71
C GLN A 50 5.53 -3.71 -10.24
N ALA A 51 6.34 -2.65 -10.20
CA ALA A 51 5.93 -1.37 -9.64
C ALA A 51 4.75 -0.72 -10.37
N TYR A 52 4.66 -0.87 -11.69
CA TYR A 52 3.56 -0.31 -12.46
C TYR A 52 2.23 -1.02 -12.18
N GLU A 53 2.24 -2.36 -12.10
CA GLU A 53 1.05 -3.16 -11.81
C GLU A 53 0.50 -2.86 -10.41
N VAL A 54 1.39 -2.81 -9.41
CA VAL A 54 1.02 -2.47 -8.03
C VAL A 54 0.48 -1.05 -7.94
N LYS A 55 1.08 -0.11 -8.66
CA LYS A 55 0.58 1.27 -8.73
C LYS A 55 -0.80 1.33 -9.38
N ASP A 56 -1.04 0.58 -10.46
CA ASP A 56 -2.35 0.55 -11.14
C ASP A 56 -3.44 -0.04 -10.22
N TYR A 57 -3.13 -1.08 -9.44
CA TYR A 57 -4.04 -1.61 -8.42
C TYR A 57 -4.38 -0.59 -7.34
N LEU A 58 -3.37 0.12 -6.81
CA LEU A 58 -3.55 1.09 -5.71
C LEU A 58 -4.32 2.34 -6.13
N VAL A 59 -4.22 2.78 -7.39
CA VAL A 59 -4.94 3.97 -7.89
C VAL A 59 -6.43 3.69 -8.16
N GLN A 60 -6.81 2.42 -8.32
CA GLN A 60 -8.21 2.01 -8.51
C GLN A 60 -9.03 1.92 -7.21
N GLN A 61 -8.42 2.20 -6.05
CA GLN A 61 -9.04 2.11 -4.73
C GLN A 61 -9.71 3.42 -4.28
#